data_AF-A0AAN7ZIS6-F1
#
_entry.id   AF-A0AAN7ZIS6-F1
#
_cell.length_a   1.000
_cell.length_b   1.000
_cell.length_c   1.000
_cell.angle_alpha   90.00
_cell.angle_beta   90.00
_cell.angle_gamma   90.00
#
_symmetry.space_group_name_H-M   'P 1'
#
loop_
_entity.id
_entity.type
_entity.pdbx_description
1 polymer ?
#
loop_
_entity_poly.entity_id
_entity_poly.type
_entity_poly.pdbx_seq_one_letter_code
_entity_poly.pdbx_strand_id
1 'polypeptide(L)'
;MHFFEDKKLITKGENSFNSGHVRQAQFDKELGILRAEVLASMKKKTYKVEVYTNLNGIIKSTCNCPRGLDICHHMCAVAFFGHYNISVTDLSCSWSVKKDTGELVQTAEELFPPSTQMASFKAIQEAVTEQHLNSFYKSIKEFGPTGIAWLLSPEPEVKPSELQIPNVEALLFSKEYHDATNKKLFLIEKFKVSIDNILYVNQLTIGQGDNPLWLIAKKNRLTASNFGKILNACRRNKYPPSLFKTLAGMYIKKMLEKVSINMFRYLQSRWY
;
A
#
# COMPACT_ATOMS: atom_id res chain seq x y z
N MET A 1 -8.08 34.93 -11.77
CA MET A 1 -7.30 35.01 -13.03
C MET A 1 -6.77 33.61 -13.30
N HIS A 2 -7.22 32.94 -14.35
CA HIS A 2 -6.79 31.57 -14.65
C HIS A 2 -5.40 31.63 -15.28
N PHE A 3 -4.37 31.15 -14.58
CA PHE A 3 -2.99 31.17 -15.08
C PHE A 3 -2.84 30.45 -16.43
N PHE A 4 -3.67 29.43 -16.69
CA PHE A 4 -3.79 28.77 -17.99
C PHE A 4 -5.15 29.12 -18.60
N GLU A 5 -5.16 29.82 -19.73
CA GLU A 5 -6.40 30.20 -20.44
C GLU A 5 -6.62 29.39 -21.73
N ASP A 6 -5.54 28.92 -22.35
CA ASP A 6 -5.62 28.13 -23.59
C ASP A 6 -6.09 26.69 -23.31
N LYS A 7 -7.34 26.40 -23.69
CA LYS A 7 -7.94 25.05 -23.59
C LYS A 7 -7.09 23.96 -24.24
N LYS A 8 -6.47 24.22 -25.41
CA LYS A 8 -5.63 23.23 -26.09
C LYS A 8 -4.38 22.91 -25.29
N LEU A 9 -3.83 23.92 -24.60
CA LEU A 9 -2.68 23.77 -23.73
C LEU A 9 -3.01 22.94 -22.50
N ILE A 10 -4.17 23.21 -21.89
CA ILE A 10 -4.68 22.48 -20.72
C ILE A 10 -4.87 21.01 -21.07
N THR A 11 -5.56 20.69 -22.16
CA THR A 11 -5.77 19.29 -22.60
C THR A 11 -4.46 18.57 -22.86
N LYS A 12 -3.46 19.24 -23.45
CA LYS A 12 -2.12 18.65 -23.64
C LYS A 12 -1.40 18.41 -22.32
N GLY A 13 -1.53 19.32 -21.36
CA GLY A 13 -0.97 19.17 -20.02
C GLY A 13 -1.58 18.00 -19.27
N GLU A 14 -2.91 17.90 -19.31
CA GLU A 14 -3.68 16.80 -18.71
C GLU A 14 -3.30 15.45 -19.33
N ASN A 15 -3.16 15.38 -20.65
CA ASN A 15 -2.70 14.16 -21.32
C ASN A 15 -1.29 13.76 -20.89
N SER A 16 -0.36 14.71 -20.77
CA SER A 16 0.99 14.43 -20.27
C SER A 16 0.99 13.94 -18.82
N PHE A 17 0.13 14.51 -17.97
CA PHE A 17 -0.06 14.05 -16.59
C PHE A 17 -0.61 12.60 -16.56
N ASN A 18 -1.71 12.34 -17.26
CA ASN A 18 -2.36 11.02 -17.31
C ASN A 18 -1.45 9.94 -17.92
N SER A 19 -0.54 10.32 -18.83
CA SER A 19 0.45 9.40 -19.43
C SER A 19 1.65 9.12 -18.51
N GLY A 20 1.69 9.69 -17.30
CA GLY A 20 2.81 9.50 -16.37
C GLY A 20 4.11 10.15 -16.82
N HIS A 21 4.03 11.25 -17.57
CA HIS A 21 5.22 11.95 -18.07
C HIS A 21 5.92 12.80 -17.01
N VAL A 22 5.27 13.08 -15.88
CA VAL A 22 5.87 13.73 -14.71
C VAL A 22 6.58 12.65 -13.87
N ARG A 23 7.92 12.68 -13.83
CA ARG A 23 8.73 11.58 -13.27
C ARG A 23 9.24 11.83 -11.86
N GLN A 24 9.77 13.02 -11.63
CA GLN A 24 10.25 13.45 -10.32
C GLN A 24 9.55 14.76 -10.03
N ALA A 25 8.85 14.85 -8.90
CA ALA A 25 8.18 16.07 -8.48
C ALA A 25 8.40 16.25 -6.98
N GLN A 26 8.82 17.43 -6.59
CA GLN A 26 9.09 17.80 -5.21
C GLN A 26 8.46 19.16 -4.94
N PHE A 27 7.66 19.21 -3.87
CA PHE A 27 7.08 20.44 -3.39
C PHE A 27 7.84 20.94 -2.17
N ASP A 28 8.22 22.21 -2.24
CA ASP A 28 8.80 22.96 -1.15
C ASP A 28 7.72 23.88 -0.58
N LYS A 29 7.23 23.56 0.61
CA LYS A 29 6.14 24.29 1.26
C LYS A 29 6.56 25.67 1.74
N GLU A 30 7.81 25.82 2.18
CA GLU A 30 8.32 27.09 2.72
C GLU A 30 8.50 28.12 1.61
N LEU A 31 9.02 27.68 0.46
CA LEU A 31 9.20 28.54 -0.70
C LEU A 31 7.97 28.59 -1.62
N GLY A 32 7.00 27.69 -1.44
CA GLY A 32 5.82 27.56 -2.30
C GLY A 32 6.17 27.11 -3.73
N ILE A 33 7.23 26.31 -3.89
CA ILE A 33 7.78 25.93 -5.20
C ILE A 33 7.56 24.45 -5.46
N LEU A 34 6.90 24.13 -6.58
CA LEU A 34 6.81 22.79 -7.13
C LEU A 34 7.84 22.61 -8.25
N ARG A 35 8.86 21.78 -8.01
CA ARG A 35 9.88 21.43 -9.00
C ARG A 35 9.59 20.05 -9.56
N ALA A 36 9.63 19.90 -10.87
CA ALA A 36 9.43 18.61 -11.49
C ALA A 36 10.18 18.39 -12.80
N GLU A 37 10.41 17.12 -13.12
CA GLU A 37 10.93 16.67 -14.41
C GLU A 37 9.80 16.06 -15.25
N VAL A 38 9.59 16.63 -16.44
CA VAL A 38 8.53 16.22 -17.37
C VAL A 38 9.12 15.72 -18.68
N LEU A 39 8.72 14.52 -19.12
CA LEU A 39 9.10 13.98 -20.42
C LEU A 39 8.50 14.78 -21.56
N ALA A 40 9.30 14.97 -22.61
CA ALA A 40 8.82 15.50 -23.88
C ALA A 40 7.85 14.51 -24.53
N SER A 41 6.74 15.01 -25.11
CA SER A 41 5.63 14.21 -25.65
C SER A 41 5.98 13.11 -26.66
N MET A 42 7.22 13.04 -27.17
CA MET A 42 7.68 12.04 -28.16
C MET A 42 9.17 11.65 -28.01
N LYS A 43 9.87 12.08 -26.95
CA LYS A 43 11.33 11.90 -26.83
C LYS A 43 11.71 11.43 -25.43
N LYS A 44 12.82 10.70 -25.29
CA LYS A 44 13.43 10.36 -23.99
C LYS A 44 14.02 11.57 -23.24
N LYS A 45 13.83 12.79 -23.76
CA LYS A 45 14.33 14.03 -23.15
C LYS A 45 13.37 14.50 -22.06
N THR A 46 13.92 14.86 -20.91
CA THR A 46 13.18 15.49 -19.81
C THR A 46 13.41 17.00 -19.80
N TYR A 47 12.39 17.72 -19.38
CA TYR A 47 12.45 19.16 -19.13
C TYR A 47 12.22 19.43 -17.65
N LYS A 48 13.01 20.34 -17.11
CA LYS A 48 12.88 20.85 -15.74
C LYS A 48 11.83 21.95 -15.74
N VAL A 49 10.88 21.82 -14.84
CA VAL A 49 9.75 22.73 -14.68
C VAL A 49 9.69 23.16 -13.23
N GLU A 50 9.49 24.46 -13.00
CA GLU A 50 9.25 25.01 -11.68
C GLU A 50 7.94 25.79 -11.71
N VAL A 51 7.07 25.56 -10.74
CA VAL A 51 5.79 26.25 -10.57
C VAL A 51 5.77 26.89 -9.20
N TYR A 52 5.68 28.22 -9.16
CA TYR A 52 5.64 29.02 -7.95
C TYR A 52 4.18 29.28 -7.58
N THR A 53 3.82 28.99 -6.34
CA THR A 53 2.44 29.03 -5.85
C THR A 53 2.34 29.85 -4.56
N ASN A 54 1.20 30.50 -4.36
CA ASN A 54 0.79 31.12 -3.10
C ASN A 54 -0.66 30.71 -2.76
N LEU A 55 -1.22 31.30 -1.71
CA LEU A 55 -2.61 31.07 -1.29
C LEU A 55 -3.65 31.41 -2.37
N ASN A 56 -3.30 32.26 -3.33
CA ASN A 56 -4.20 32.73 -4.39
C ASN A 56 -4.01 31.97 -5.73
N GLY A 57 -3.09 31.00 -5.79
CA GLY A 57 -2.85 30.15 -6.95
C GLY A 57 -1.41 30.21 -7.47
N ILE A 58 -1.25 30.02 -8.79
CA ILE A 58 0.06 30.00 -9.44
C ILE A 58 0.50 31.45 -9.73
N ILE A 59 1.67 31.82 -9.20
CA ILE A 59 2.27 33.15 -9.41
C ILE A 59 3.09 33.16 -10.71
N LYS A 60 3.91 32.13 -10.90
CA LYS A 60 4.88 32.04 -11.99
C LYS A 60 5.15 30.58 -12.30
N SER A 61 5.52 30.30 -13.55
CA SER A 61 6.07 29.00 -13.92
C SER A 61 7.23 29.17 -14.90
N THR A 62 8.26 28.33 -14.78
CA THR A 62 9.41 28.27 -15.68
C THR A 62 9.56 26.86 -16.23
N CYS A 63 10.02 26.73 -17.47
CA CYS A 63 10.37 25.44 -18.06
C CYS A 63 11.59 25.61 -18.95
N ASN A 64 12.51 24.65 -18.96
CA ASN A 64 13.67 24.69 -19.87
C ASN A 64 13.39 24.10 -21.27
N CYS A 65 12.12 23.93 -21.65
CA CYS A 65 11.76 23.54 -23.01
C CYS A 65 11.91 24.72 -23.98
N PRO A 66 11.98 24.50 -25.31
CA PRO A 66 12.12 25.58 -26.29
C PRO A 66 11.00 26.65 -26.21
N ARG A 67 9.83 26.28 -25.69
CA ARG A 67 8.69 27.17 -25.49
C ARG A 67 8.62 27.75 -24.08
N GLY A 68 9.54 27.39 -23.18
CA GLY A 68 9.40 27.61 -21.73
C GLY A 68 9.69 29.04 -21.24
N LEU A 69 9.97 29.95 -22.18
CA LEU A 69 9.85 31.40 -21.97
C LEU A 69 8.38 31.85 -21.91
N ASP A 70 7.47 31.08 -22.52
CA ASP A 70 6.02 31.22 -22.46
C ASP A 70 5.36 30.04 -21.72
N ILE A 71 4.04 30.13 -21.51
CA ILE A 71 3.25 29.05 -20.91
C ILE A 71 3.27 27.81 -21.82
N CYS A 72 3.70 26.68 -21.26
CA CYS A 72 3.81 25.41 -21.98
C CYS A 72 3.02 24.28 -21.30
N HIS A 73 2.69 23.24 -22.07
CA HIS A 73 1.93 22.10 -21.56
C HIS A 73 2.65 21.33 -20.44
N HIS A 74 3.99 21.40 -20.35
CA HIS A 74 4.74 20.80 -19.24
C HIS A 74 4.44 21.50 -17.91
N MET A 75 4.34 22.83 -17.90
CA MET A 75 3.94 23.59 -16.71
C MET A 75 2.52 23.21 -16.26
N CYS A 76 1.62 23.04 -17.23
CA CYS A 76 0.25 22.62 -16.97
C CYS A 76 0.19 21.19 -16.41
N ALA A 77 1.00 20.26 -16.94
CA ALA A 77 1.11 18.90 -16.41
C ALA A 77 1.61 18.87 -14.95
N VAL A 78 2.55 19.76 -14.60
CA VAL A 78 3.04 19.90 -13.22
C VAL A 78 1.99 20.51 -12.31
N ALA A 79 1.21 21.49 -12.78
CA ALA A 79 0.08 22.02 -12.03
C ALA A 79 -0.99 20.95 -11.73
N PHE A 80 -1.31 20.09 -12.71
CA PHE A 80 -2.19 18.93 -12.49
C PHE A 80 -1.58 17.94 -11.49
N PHE A 81 -0.28 17.67 -11.59
CA PHE A 81 0.40 16.81 -10.63
C PHE A 81 0.25 17.34 -9.20
N GLY A 82 0.51 18.64 -8.99
CA GLY A 82 0.35 19.27 -7.68
C GLY A 82 -1.08 19.23 -7.16
N HIS A 83 -2.07 19.53 -8.00
CA HIS A 83 -3.48 19.52 -7.59
C HIS A 83 -3.94 18.14 -7.10
N TYR A 84 -3.50 17.05 -7.73
CA TYR A 84 -3.97 15.70 -7.42
C TYR A 84 -3.07 14.92 -6.45
N ASN A 85 -1.79 15.27 -6.33
CA ASN A 85 -0.80 14.48 -5.58
C ASN A 85 -0.16 15.23 -4.43
N ILE A 86 -0.37 16.55 -4.29
CA ILE A 86 0.22 17.35 -3.21
C ILE A 86 -0.87 17.84 -2.26
N SER A 87 -0.74 17.47 -0.99
CA SER A 87 -1.65 17.87 0.09
C SER A 87 -1.08 19.01 0.92
N VAL A 88 -1.94 19.76 1.63
CA VAL A 88 -1.54 20.81 2.58
C VAL A 88 -0.70 20.29 3.76
N THR A 89 -0.75 18.97 3.99
CA THR A 89 0.02 18.24 5.01
C THR A 89 1.32 17.63 4.46
N ASP A 90 1.59 17.74 3.17
CA ASP A 90 2.82 17.18 2.61
C ASP A 90 4.03 17.97 3.09
N LEU A 91 4.92 17.26 3.77
CA LEU A 91 6.23 17.76 4.16
C LEU A 91 7.23 17.33 3.10
N SER A 92 8.19 18.21 2.80
CA SER A 92 9.32 17.86 1.93
C SER A 92 10.05 16.66 2.51
N CYS A 93 10.23 15.60 1.72
CA CYS A 93 10.94 14.40 2.13
C CYS A 93 12.38 14.75 2.55
N SER A 94 12.72 14.53 3.82
CA SER A 94 14.06 14.80 4.37
C SER A 94 15.18 14.03 3.67
N TRP A 95 14.85 12.91 3.03
CA TRP A 95 15.80 12.08 2.28
C TRP A 95 16.08 12.61 0.87
N SER A 96 15.27 13.55 0.36
CA SER A 96 15.43 14.18 -0.95
C SER A 96 16.22 15.49 -0.89
N VAL A 97 16.46 16.03 0.31
CA VAL A 97 17.32 17.19 0.52
C VAL A 97 18.76 16.76 0.21
N LYS A 98 19.41 17.45 -0.74
CA LYS A 98 20.84 17.24 -0.95
C LYS A 98 21.55 17.62 0.35
N LYS A 99 22.29 16.68 0.95
CA LYS A 99 23.09 16.96 2.14
C LYS A 99 24.00 18.14 1.84
N ASP A 100 23.98 19.14 2.72
CA ASP A 100 24.90 20.25 2.63
C ASP A 100 26.32 19.68 2.75
N THR A 101 27.15 19.89 1.73
CA THR A 101 28.55 19.42 1.71
C THR A 101 29.44 20.25 2.65
N GLY A 102 28.86 21.20 3.41
CA GLY A 102 29.55 22.07 4.35
C GLY A 102 29.90 21.44 5.71
N GLU A 103 29.25 20.34 6.10
CA GLU A 103 29.67 19.60 7.30
C GLU A 103 30.79 18.61 6.92
N LEU A 104 31.93 18.71 7.61
CA LEU A 104 33.01 17.73 7.55
C LEU A 104 32.39 16.34 7.75
N VAL A 105 32.38 15.54 6.68
CA VAL A 105 31.85 14.17 6.70
C VAL A 105 32.77 13.36 7.60
N GLN A 106 32.40 13.23 8.87
CA GLN A 106 33.13 12.37 9.80
C GLN A 106 32.83 10.92 9.46
N THR A 107 33.86 10.10 9.30
CA THR A 107 33.66 8.68 9.05
C THR A 107 33.16 7.99 10.32
N ALA A 108 32.59 6.80 10.17
CA ALA A 108 32.20 5.99 11.32
C ALA A 108 33.41 5.69 12.23
N GLU A 109 34.62 5.57 11.68
CA GLU A 109 35.84 5.37 12.47
C GLU A 109 36.24 6.63 13.26
N GLU A 110 35.92 7.83 12.77
CA GLU A 110 36.21 9.09 13.48
C GLU A 110 35.21 9.37 14.60
N LEU A 111 33.94 9.03 14.39
CA LEU A 111 32.89 9.16 15.41
C LEU A 111 32.97 8.06 16.48
N PHE A 112 33.40 6.87 16.07
CA PHE A 112 33.58 5.71 16.93
C PHE A 112 35.03 5.23 16.82
N PRO A 113 36.00 6.00 17.36
CA PRO A 113 37.38 5.56 17.37
C PRO A 113 37.44 4.21 18.05
N PRO A 114 38.22 3.25 17.52
CA PRO A 114 38.36 1.95 18.15
C PRO A 114 38.86 2.19 19.57
N SER A 115 37.99 1.94 20.54
CA SER A 115 38.31 2.08 21.95
C SER A 115 39.62 1.33 22.21
N THR A 116 40.53 1.88 23.00
CA THR A 116 41.72 1.15 23.47
C THR A 116 41.34 -0.12 24.26
N GLN A 117 40.07 -0.26 24.65
CA GLN A 117 39.48 -1.49 25.21
C GLN A 117 39.00 -2.49 24.13
N MET A 118 39.09 -2.19 22.84
CA MET A 118 38.80 -3.16 21.77
C MET A 118 39.80 -4.31 21.72
N ALA A 119 40.99 -4.16 22.32
CA ALA A 119 41.89 -5.28 22.59
C ALA A 119 41.28 -6.33 23.53
N SER A 120 40.24 -5.96 24.32
CA SER A 120 39.52 -6.86 25.22
C SER A 120 38.08 -7.15 24.77
N PHE A 121 37.64 -6.70 23.59
CA PHE A 121 36.36 -7.17 23.05
C PHE A 121 36.51 -8.62 22.61
N LYS A 122 36.29 -9.55 23.54
CA LYS A 122 35.97 -10.92 23.19
C LYS A 122 34.51 -10.94 22.79
N ALA A 123 34.24 -11.06 21.49
CA ALA A 123 32.95 -11.59 21.04
C ALA A 123 32.68 -12.85 21.88
N ILE A 124 31.48 -12.97 22.44
CA ILE A 124 31.08 -14.11 23.26
C ILE A 124 31.45 -15.38 22.48
N GLN A 125 32.45 -16.12 22.96
CA GLN A 125 32.90 -17.37 22.32
C GLN A 125 32.01 -18.54 22.69
N GLU A 126 31.05 -18.30 23.59
CA GLU A 126 30.06 -19.28 23.99
C GLU A 126 29.13 -19.56 22.81
N ALA A 127 29.00 -20.84 22.46
CA ALA A 127 28.09 -21.24 21.41
C ALA A 127 26.66 -20.85 21.79
N VAL A 128 25.92 -20.24 20.85
CA VAL A 128 24.51 -19.92 21.05
C VAL A 128 23.73 -21.23 21.18
N THR A 129 23.24 -21.51 22.38
CA THR A 129 22.40 -22.68 22.67
C THR A 129 20.92 -22.39 22.37
N GLU A 130 20.11 -23.43 22.19
CA GLU A 130 18.65 -23.28 22.04
C GLU A 130 18.01 -22.56 23.24
N GLN A 131 18.56 -22.74 24.44
CA GLN A 131 18.07 -22.07 25.64
C GLN A 131 18.29 -20.55 25.58
N HIS A 132 19.43 -20.11 25.05
CA HIS A 132 19.70 -18.68 24.81
C HIS A 132 18.73 -18.10 23.77
N LEU A 133 18.46 -18.83 22.68
CA LEU A 133 17.49 -18.42 21.66
C LEU A 133 16.06 -18.32 22.22
N ASN A 134 15.61 -19.32 22.98
CA ASN A 134 14.28 -19.33 23.57
C ASN A 134 14.07 -18.21 24.59
N SER A 135 15.09 -17.92 25.40
CA SER A 135 15.06 -16.82 26.38
C SER A 135 15.01 -15.45 25.69
N PHE A 136 15.81 -15.27 24.64
CA PHE A 136 15.80 -14.06 23.81
C PHE A 136 14.47 -13.89 23.07
N TYR A 137 13.93 -14.95 22.49
CA TYR A 137 12.63 -14.93 21.84
C TYR A 137 11.50 -14.55 22.81
N LYS A 138 11.54 -15.06 24.04
CA LYS A 138 10.59 -14.70 25.10
C LYS A 138 10.68 -13.22 25.44
N SER A 139 11.89 -12.67 25.61
CA SER A 139 12.06 -11.24 25.93
C SER A 139 11.53 -10.38 24.79
N ILE A 140 11.82 -10.72 23.53
CA ILE A 140 11.29 -9.99 22.38
C ILE A 140 9.76 -9.98 22.37
N LYS A 141 9.10 -11.12 22.66
CA LYS A 141 7.64 -11.21 22.72
C LYS A 141 7.04 -10.30 23.79
N GLU A 142 7.70 -10.15 24.93
CA GLU A 142 7.25 -9.28 26.03
C GLU A 142 7.28 -7.79 25.64
N PHE A 143 8.20 -7.38 24.76
CA PHE A 143 8.27 -6.01 24.23
C PHE A 143 7.20 -5.69 23.16
N GLY A 144 6.44 -6.69 22.70
CA GLY A 144 5.35 -6.53 21.74
C GLY A 144 5.64 -7.12 20.35
N PRO A 145 4.74 -6.90 19.37
CA PRO A 145 4.86 -7.49 18.04
C PRO A 145 5.97 -6.83 17.24
N THR A 146 7.21 -7.27 17.47
CA THR A 146 8.36 -6.89 16.63
C THR A 146 8.45 -7.80 15.41
N GLY A 147 8.86 -7.26 14.27
CA GLY A 147 9.04 -8.07 13.04
C GLY A 147 10.04 -9.22 13.21
N ILE A 148 10.98 -9.07 14.15
CA ILE A 148 11.99 -10.08 14.50
C ILE A 148 11.36 -11.25 15.28
N ALA A 149 10.39 -10.99 16.15
CA ALA A 149 9.65 -12.06 16.83
C ALA A 149 8.98 -13.01 15.83
N TRP A 150 8.35 -12.45 14.79
CA TRP A 150 7.75 -13.27 13.73
C TRP A 150 8.81 -14.08 12.97
N LEU A 151 9.92 -13.44 12.57
CA LEU A 151 10.98 -14.08 11.79
C LEU A 151 11.64 -15.28 12.53
N LEU A 152 11.75 -15.18 13.85
CA LEU A 152 12.33 -16.22 14.70
C LEU A 152 11.31 -17.25 15.19
N SER A 153 10.03 -17.10 14.84
CA SER A 153 9.01 -18.06 15.23
C SER A 153 9.18 -19.36 14.44
N PRO A 154 8.96 -20.53 15.07
CA PRO A 154 8.93 -21.78 14.32
C PRO A 154 7.80 -21.73 13.29
N GLU A 155 8.03 -22.35 12.13
CA GLU A 155 6.99 -22.51 11.11
C GLU A 155 5.83 -23.28 11.75
N PRO A 156 4.59 -22.76 11.68
CA PRO A 156 3.48 -23.40 12.34
C PRO A 156 3.14 -24.73 11.66
N GLU A 157 3.06 -25.81 12.44
CA GLU A 157 2.62 -27.12 11.96
C GLU A 157 1.10 -27.14 11.76
N VAL A 158 0.63 -26.49 10.69
CA VAL A 158 -0.80 -26.39 10.41
C VAL A 158 -1.22 -27.39 9.36
N LYS A 159 -2.29 -28.15 9.62
CA LYS A 159 -3.00 -28.94 8.61
C LYS A 159 -4.32 -28.24 8.28
N PRO A 160 -4.39 -27.44 7.20
CA PRO A 160 -5.61 -26.72 6.82
C PRO A 160 -6.84 -27.63 6.61
N SER A 161 -6.61 -28.92 6.35
CA SER A 161 -7.65 -29.96 6.25
C SER A 161 -8.44 -30.16 7.55
N GLU A 162 -7.89 -29.76 8.70
CA GLU A 162 -8.58 -29.84 9.99
C GLU A 162 -9.71 -28.81 10.09
N LEU A 163 -9.60 -27.68 9.36
CA LEU A 163 -10.69 -26.72 9.25
C LEU A 163 -11.71 -27.27 8.24
N GLN A 164 -12.79 -27.86 8.75
CA GLN A 164 -13.95 -28.31 7.97
C GLN A 164 -14.80 -27.13 7.45
N ILE A 165 -14.14 -26.15 6.84
CA ILE A 165 -14.78 -24.96 6.29
C ILE A 165 -14.64 -24.97 4.77
N PRO A 166 -15.66 -24.49 4.04
CA PRO A 166 -15.56 -24.36 2.60
C PRO A 166 -14.43 -23.39 2.22
N ASN A 167 -13.51 -23.84 1.38
CA ASN A 167 -12.50 -22.98 0.78
C ASN A 167 -13.17 -22.05 -0.24
N VAL A 168 -13.27 -20.77 0.13
CA VAL A 168 -13.95 -19.75 -0.68
C VAL A 168 -13.31 -19.63 -2.07
N GLU A 169 -11.98 -19.68 -2.15
CA GLU A 169 -11.25 -19.50 -3.40
C GLU A 169 -11.49 -20.67 -4.35
N ALA A 170 -11.33 -21.90 -3.86
CA ALA A 170 -11.57 -23.11 -4.64
C ALA A 170 -13.02 -23.16 -5.16
N LEU A 171 -13.99 -22.73 -4.36
CA LEU A 171 -15.39 -22.72 -4.74
C LEU A 171 -15.71 -21.64 -5.79
N LEU A 172 -15.14 -20.45 -5.66
CA LEU A 172 -15.32 -19.37 -6.65
C LEU A 172 -14.67 -19.70 -8.00
N PHE A 173 -13.62 -20.52 -8.00
CA PHE A 173 -12.94 -20.97 -9.22
C PHE A 173 -13.43 -22.33 -9.74
N SER A 174 -14.43 -22.91 -9.09
CA SER A 174 -14.99 -24.20 -9.49
C SER A 174 -15.83 -24.08 -10.76
N LYS A 175 -15.90 -25.14 -11.58
CA LYS A 175 -16.72 -25.15 -12.81
C LYS A 175 -18.20 -25.02 -12.47
N GLU A 176 -18.62 -25.67 -11.39
CA GLU A 176 -19.98 -25.64 -10.87
C GLU A 176 -20.45 -24.22 -10.56
N TYR A 177 -19.58 -23.36 -10.02
CA TYR A 177 -19.91 -21.95 -9.80
C TYR A 177 -20.07 -21.16 -11.10
N HIS A 178 -19.25 -21.46 -12.11
CA HIS A 178 -19.29 -20.78 -13.41
C HIS A 178 -20.54 -21.15 -14.20
N ASP A 179 -20.92 -22.42 -14.14
CA ASP A 179 -22.06 -23.00 -14.87
C ASP A 179 -23.39 -22.82 -14.13
N ALA A 180 -23.37 -22.42 -12.84
CA ALA A 180 -24.57 -22.19 -12.05
C ALA A 180 -25.44 -21.08 -12.64
N THR A 181 -26.71 -21.43 -12.94
CA THR A 181 -27.75 -20.48 -13.41
C THR A 181 -27.96 -19.34 -12.41
N ASN A 182 -27.95 -19.68 -11.10
CA ASN A 182 -28.06 -18.70 -10.02
C ASN A 182 -26.85 -18.77 -9.10
N LYS A 183 -25.82 -18.01 -9.45
CA LYS A 183 -24.56 -17.89 -8.69
C LYS A 183 -24.77 -17.51 -7.23
N LYS A 184 -25.82 -16.75 -6.92
CA LYS A 184 -26.11 -16.32 -5.55
C LYS A 184 -26.64 -17.46 -4.70
N LEU A 185 -27.64 -18.19 -5.18
CA LEU A 185 -28.18 -19.35 -4.46
C LEU A 185 -27.10 -20.42 -4.24
N PHE A 186 -26.29 -20.66 -5.28
CA PHE A 186 -25.15 -21.57 -5.19
C PHE A 186 -24.21 -21.22 -4.03
N LEU A 187 -23.82 -19.95 -3.89
CA LEU A 187 -22.94 -19.52 -2.79
C LEU A 187 -23.62 -19.66 -1.43
N ILE A 188 -24.91 -19.32 -1.31
CA ILE A 188 -25.65 -19.44 -0.04
C ILE A 188 -25.70 -20.89 0.41
N GLU A 189 -25.99 -21.82 -0.51
CA GLU A 189 -26.06 -23.25 -0.18
C GLU A 189 -24.69 -23.81 0.18
N LYS A 190 -23.66 -23.50 -0.60
CA LYS A 190 -22.32 -24.04 -0.39
C LYS A 190 -21.58 -23.44 0.81
N PHE A 191 -21.89 -22.21 1.20
CA PHE A 191 -21.33 -21.57 2.40
C PHE A 191 -22.21 -21.73 3.64
N LYS A 192 -23.30 -22.49 3.57
CA LYS A 192 -24.09 -22.83 4.76
C LYS A 192 -23.23 -23.71 5.68
N VAL A 193 -23.05 -23.28 6.91
CA VAL A 193 -22.27 -24.00 7.93
C VAL A 193 -23.22 -24.46 9.04
N SER A 194 -23.05 -25.69 9.52
CA SER A 194 -23.81 -26.21 10.67
C SER A 194 -23.35 -25.54 11.97
N ILE A 195 -24.21 -25.55 12.98
CA ILE A 195 -23.86 -25.04 14.31
C ILE A 195 -22.66 -25.82 14.89
N ASP A 196 -22.63 -27.14 14.69
CA ASP A 196 -21.52 -27.99 15.15
C ASP A 196 -20.19 -27.58 14.52
N ASN A 197 -20.17 -27.30 13.22
CA ASN A 197 -18.97 -26.83 12.53
C ASN A 197 -18.54 -25.44 13.02
N ILE A 198 -19.49 -24.56 13.36
CA ILE A 198 -19.18 -23.25 13.95
C ILE A 198 -18.50 -23.42 15.31
N LEU A 199 -19.04 -24.28 16.17
CA LEU A 199 -18.47 -24.56 17.50
C LEU A 199 -17.10 -25.23 17.39
N TYR A 200 -16.95 -26.18 16.46
CA TYR A 200 -15.69 -26.86 16.20
C TYR A 200 -14.59 -25.90 15.72
N VAL A 201 -14.90 -25.04 14.74
CA VAL A 201 -13.95 -24.02 14.26
C VAL A 201 -13.63 -23.02 15.36
N ASN A 202 -14.60 -22.64 16.19
CA ASN A 202 -14.35 -21.76 17.33
C ASN A 202 -13.31 -22.37 18.29
N GLN A 203 -13.45 -23.66 18.64
CA GLN A 203 -12.49 -24.37 19.49
C GLN A 203 -11.10 -24.46 18.86
N LEU A 204 -11.02 -24.79 17.57
CA LEU A 204 -9.75 -24.89 16.85
C LEU A 204 -9.04 -23.55 16.65
N THR A 205 -9.76 -22.42 16.72
CA THR A 205 -9.23 -21.08 16.46
C THR A 205 -9.09 -20.21 17.72
N ILE A 206 -9.15 -20.83 18.90
CA ILE A 206 -8.83 -20.18 20.19
C ILE A 206 -7.41 -19.60 20.10
N GLY A 207 -7.22 -18.39 20.67
CA GLY A 207 -5.98 -17.63 20.57
C GLY A 207 -5.94 -16.64 19.39
N GLN A 208 -6.91 -16.71 18.47
CA GLN A 208 -7.11 -15.73 17.39
C GLN A 208 -5.82 -15.39 16.62
N GLY A 209 -5.23 -14.21 16.83
CA GLY A 209 -4.05 -13.76 16.11
C GLY A 209 -2.81 -14.64 16.33
N ASP A 210 -2.73 -15.30 17.48
CA ASP A 210 -1.63 -16.21 17.82
C ASP A 210 -1.85 -17.62 17.27
N ASN A 211 -3.05 -17.91 16.77
CA ASN A 211 -3.40 -19.19 16.19
C ASN A 211 -3.43 -19.11 14.65
N PRO A 212 -2.54 -19.83 13.95
CA PRO A 212 -2.47 -19.75 12.49
C PRO A 212 -3.74 -20.31 11.79
N LEU A 213 -4.48 -21.24 12.42
CA LEU A 213 -5.77 -21.73 11.91
C LEU A 213 -6.81 -20.60 11.85
N TRP A 214 -6.75 -19.62 12.75
CA TRP A 214 -7.65 -18.47 12.72
C TRP A 214 -7.44 -17.61 11.46
N LEU A 215 -6.18 -17.40 11.06
CA LEU A 215 -5.86 -16.66 9.83
C LEU A 215 -6.39 -17.38 8.59
N ILE A 216 -6.23 -18.69 8.53
CA ILE A 216 -6.76 -19.53 7.44
C ILE A 216 -8.28 -19.47 7.42
N ALA A 217 -8.93 -19.61 8.59
CA ALA A 217 -10.39 -19.56 8.69
C ALA A 217 -10.97 -18.21 8.25
N LYS A 218 -10.25 -17.13 8.51
CA LYS A 218 -10.62 -15.75 8.18
C LYS A 218 -10.39 -15.37 6.71
N LYS A 219 -9.46 -16.04 6.02
CA LYS A 219 -9.07 -15.72 4.64
C LYS A 219 -10.28 -15.73 3.70
N ASN A 220 -10.40 -14.71 2.85
CA ASN A 220 -11.48 -14.55 1.86
C ASN A 220 -12.90 -14.46 2.47
N ARG A 221 -13.04 -14.15 3.76
CA ARG A 221 -14.34 -13.97 4.43
C ARG A 221 -14.61 -12.52 4.80
N LEU A 222 -15.89 -12.18 4.87
CA LEU A 222 -16.34 -10.87 5.33
C LEU A 222 -16.34 -10.89 6.87
N THR A 223 -15.42 -10.14 7.49
CA THR A 223 -15.34 -10.00 8.95
C THR A 223 -16.01 -8.72 9.43
N ALA A 224 -16.46 -8.71 10.69
CA ALA A 224 -17.07 -7.54 11.32
C ALA A 224 -16.20 -6.27 11.16
N SER A 225 -14.89 -6.39 11.40
CA SER A 225 -13.93 -5.28 11.26
C SER A 225 -13.79 -4.72 9.84
N ASN A 226 -14.13 -5.50 8.81
CA ASN A 226 -14.08 -5.09 7.41
C ASN A 226 -15.45 -4.74 6.84
N PHE A 227 -16.54 -4.99 7.59
CA PHE A 227 -17.90 -4.89 7.10
C PHE A 227 -18.26 -3.45 6.68
N GLY A 228 -17.84 -2.44 7.45
CA GLY A 228 -18.05 -1.03 7.07
C GLY A 228 -17.36 -0.65 5.77
N LYS A 229 -16.14 -1.14 5.52
CA LYS A 229 -15.40 -0.91 4.25
C LYS A 229 -16.12 -1.55 3.07
N ILE A 230 -16.67 -2.75 3.28
CA ILE A 230 -17.48 -3.48 2.30
C ILE A 230 -18.75 -2.70 1.96
N LEU A 231 -19.53 -2.29 2.97
CA LEU A 231 -20.78 -1.54 2.77
C LEU A 231 -20.53 -0.24 2.00
N ASN A 232 -19.46 0.48 2.35
CA ASN A 232 -19.07 1.70 1.64
C ASN A 232 -18.72 1.44 0.16
N ALA A 233 -18.03 0.33 -0.14
CA ALA A 233 -17.72 -0.06 -1.51
C ALA A 233 -19.00 -0.43 -2.31
N CYS A 234 -19.93 -1.16 -1.68
CA CYS A 234 -21.23 -1.49 -2.26
C CYS A 234 -22.03 -0.20 -2.56
N ARG A 235 -22.14 0.71 -1.58
CA ARG A 235 -22.90 1.96 -1.73
C ARG A 235 -22.37 2.84 -2.86
N ARG A 236 -21.05 2.85 -3.05
CA ARG A 236 -20.39 3.61 -4.13
C ARG A 236 -20.36 2.85 -5.46
N ASN A 237 -20.77 1.59 -5.48
CA ASN A 237 -20.61 0.65 -6.59
C ASN A 237 -19.17 0.67 -7.16
N LYS A 238 -18.17 0.80 -6.27
CA LYS A 238 -16.74 0.88 -6.61
C LYS A 238 -15.95 -0.04 -5.68
N TYR A 239 -15.23 -0.98 -6.27
CA TYR A 239 -14.52 -2.02 -5.54
C TYR A 239 -13.01 -1.87 -5.75
N PRO A 240 -12.32 -1.07 -4.92
CA PRO A 240 -10.91 -0.81 -5.12
C PRO A 240 -10.08 -2.09 -4.87
N PRO A 241 -8.95 -2.29 -5.58
CA PRO A 241 -8.06 -3.44 -5.34
C PRO A 241 -7.60 -3.57 -3.89
N SER A 242 -7.49 -2.46 -3.16
CA SER A 242 -7.14 -2.43 -1.73
C SER A 242 -8.16 -3.16 -0.85
N LEU A 243 -9.44 -3.17 -1.22
CA LEU A 243 -10.49 -3.90 -0.51
C LEU A 243 -10.24 -5.41 -0.62
N PHE A 244 -9.96 -5.91 -1.82
CA PHE A 244 -9.66 -7.32 -2.05
C PHE A 244 -8.39 -7.77 -1.36
N LYS A 245 -7.35 -6.93 -1.38
CA LYS A 245 -6.11 -7.19 -0.62
C LYS A 245 -6.39 -7.36 0.88
N THR A 246 -7.30 -6.56 1.41
CA THR A 246 -7.70 -6.63 2.83
C THR A 246 -8.46 -7.94 3.13
N LEU A 247 -9.36 -8.37 2.24
CA LEU A 247 -10.16 -9.58 2.42
C LEU A 247 -9.37 -10.88 2.19
N ALA A 248 -8.43 -10.87 1.25
CA ALA A 248 -7.62 -12.04 0.90
C ALA A 248 -6.50 -12.33 1.90
N GLY A 249 -6.32 -11.50 2.93
CA GLY A 249 -5.19 -11.64 3.86
C GLY A 249 -3.84 -11.35 3.21
N MET A 250 -3.82 -10.46 2.20
CA MET A 250 -2.69 -9.89 1.44
C MET A 250 -2.41 -10.42 0.02
N TYR A 251 -2.14 -9.45 -0.89
CA TYR A 251 -1.70 -9.51 -2.30
C TYR A 251 -2.14 -10.69 -3.18
N ILE A 252 -3.26 -10.51 -3.91
CA ILE A 252 -3.52 -11.20 -5.19
C ILE A 252 -4.06 -10.16 -6.20
N LYS A 253 -3.35 -9.94 -7.32
CA LYS A 253 -3.42 -8.67 -8.07
C LYS A 253 -4.41 -8.61 -9.25
N LYS A 254 -5.05 -9.68 -9.73
CA LYS A 254 -5.75 -9.57 -11.05
C LYS A 254 -7.07 -10.32 -11.31
N MET A 255 -7.54 -11.29 -10.51
CA MET A 255 -8.72 -12.11 -10.89
C MET A 255 -9.95 -12.03 -9.97
N LEU A 256 -9.83 -11.59 -8.72
CA LEU A 256 -10.96 -11.47 -7.77
C LEU A 256 -11.90 -10.27 -8.07
N GLU A 257 -11.51 -9.36 -8.96
CA GLU A 257 -12.29 -8.18 -9.35
C GLU A 257 -13.60 -8.55 -10.05
N LYS A 258 -13.64 -9.62 -10.85
CA LYS A 258 -14.84 -9.97 -11.65
C LYS A 258 -15.91 -10.73 -10.86
N VAL A 259 -15.51 -11.52 -9.86
CA VAL A 259 -16.40 -12.42 -9.12
C VAL A 259 -17.11 -11.70 -7.96
N SER A 260 -16.41 -10.77 -7.31
CA SER A 260 -16.91 -10.05 -6.14
C SER A 260 -17.98 -8.99 -6.46
N ILE A 261 -17.95 -8.39 -7.65
CA ILE A 261 -18.97 -7.42 -8.11
C ILE A 261 -20.38 -8.02 -8.04
N ASN A 262 -20.52 -9.32 -8.32
CA ASN A 262 -21.81 -10.00 -8.27
C ASN A 262 -22.28 -10.29 -6.84
N MET A 263 -21.36 -10.57 -5.92
CA MET A 263 -21.68 -10.82 -4.51
C MET A 263 -22.05 -9.51 -3.78
N PHE A 264 -21.40 -8.40 -4.11
CA PHE A 264 -21.68 -7.10 -3.50
C PHE A 264 -22.96 -6.42 -4.03
N ARG A 265 -23.30 -6.59 -5.31
CA ARG A 265 -24.60 -6.15 -5.87
C ARG A 265 -25.80 -6.77 -5.15
N TYR A 266 -25.66 -7.98 -4.62
CA TYR A 266 -26.71 -8.64 -3.84
C TYR A 266 -26.92 -8.02 -2.45
N LEU A 267 -25.85 -7.63 -1.75
CA LEU A 267 -25.98 -6.95 -0.45
C LEU A 267 -26.70 -5.60 -0.58
N GLN A 268 -26.57 -4.93 -1.73
CA GLN A 268 -27.23 -3.67 -2.01
C GLN A 268 -28.75 -3.81 -2.19
N SER A 269 -29.25 -4.95 -2.72
CA SER A 269 -30.67 -5.17 -2.99
C SER A 269 -31.48 -5.72 -1.81
N ARG A 270 -30.86 -5.89 -0.65
CA ARG A 270 -31.50 -6.45 0.56
C ARG A 270 -31.65 -5.43 1.69
N TRP A 271 -30.99 -4.27 1.56
CA TRP A 271 -30.97 -3.20 2.56
C TRP A 271 -31.38 -1.83 1.99
N TYR A 272 -31.90 -1.82 0.76
CA TYR A 272 -32.70 -0.76 0.14
C TYR A 272 -33.82 -1.42 -0.67
#